data_AF-H0H125-F1
#
_entry.id   AF-H0H125-F1
#
_cell.length_a   1.000
_cell.length_b   1.000
_cell.length_c   1.000
_cell.angle_alpha   90.00
_cell.angle_beta   90.00
_cell.angle_gamma   90.00
#
_symmetry.space_group_name_H-M   'P 1'
#
loop_
_entity.id
_entity.type
_entity.pdbx_description
1 polymer ?
#
loop_
_entity_poly.entity_id
_entity_poly.type
_entity_poly.pdbx_seq_one_letter_code
_entity_poly.pdbx_strand_id
1 'polypeptide(L)'
;MSAWNPADIDKMALPPCHIFSQFYVSFPEGGEGSSKPRLSCLLYQRSCDMGLGVPFNIASYALLTRMIAKVVDMEPGEFIHTLGDAHVYKDHIEVLKQQIKRDPRPFPKLKIRRDIKDIDDFKLEDFEIEGYNPHPRIQMKMSV
;
A
#
# COMPACT_ATOMS: atom_id res chain seq x y z
N MET A 1 4.58 -5.28 -12.52
CA MET A 1 5.06 -6.33 -11.61
C MET A 1 3.92 -7.32 -11.38
N SER A 2 4.14 -8.64 -11.49
CA SER A 2 3.10 -9.67 -11.27
C SER A 2 3.64 -10.82 -10.43
N ALA A 3 2.86 -11.29 -9.47
CA ALA A 3 3.13 -12.49 -8.68
C ALA A 3 2.33 -13.71 -9.18
N TRP A 4 1.40 -13.50 -10.13
CA TRP A 4 0.51 -14.56 -10.60
C TRP A 4 1.20 -15.43 -11.65
N ASN A 5 1.63 -16.62 -11.22
CA ASN A 5 2.22 -17.63 -12.08
C ASN A 5 1.37 -18.90 -12.09
N PRO A 6 0.53 -19.12 -13.12
CA PRO A 6 -0.34 -20.30 -13.20
C PRO A 6 0.39 -21.64 -13.07
N ALA A 7 1.62 -21.76 -13.59
CA ALA A 7 2.39 -23.00 -13.55
C ALA A 7 2.91 -23.36 -12.15
N ASP A 8 2.93 -22.38 -11.23
CA ASP A 8 3.45 -22.54 -9.87
C ASP A 8 2.36 -22.43 -8.79
N ILE A 9 1.09 -22.18 -9.14
CA ILE A 9 0.00 -22.00 -8.16
C ILE A 9 -0.07 -23.17 -7.18
N ASP A 10 0.01 -24.42 -7.67
CA ASP A 10 -0.10 -25.63 -6.85
C ASP A 10 1.10 -25.86 -5.92
N LYS A 11 2.19 -25.09 -6.10
CA LYS A 11 3.40 -25.15 -5.27
C LYS A 11 3.39 -24.12 -4.15
N MET A 12 2.47 -23.16 -4.18
CA MET A 12 2.42 -22.05 -3.22
C MET A 12 1.61 -22.42 -1.99
N ALA A 13 2.10 -22.05 -0.79
CA ALA A 13 1.34 -22.25 0.45
C ALA A 13 0.02 -21.48 0.45
N LEU A 14 -0.01 -20.32 -0.20
CA LEU A 14 -1.21 -19.53 -0.46
C LEU A 14 -1.04 -18.79 -1.80
N PRO A 15 -2.00 -18.88 -2.75
CA PRO A 15 -1.92 -18.14 -3.99
C PRO A 15 -1.94 -16.62 -3.74
N PRO A 16 -1.24 -15.79 -4.54
CA PRO A 16 -1.08 -14.36 -4.27
C PRO A 16 -2.42 -13.63 -4.18
N CYS A 17 -2.63 -12.84 -3.12
CA CYS A 17 -3.81 -11.99 -3.00
C CYS A 17 -3.66 -10.74 -3.87
N HIS A 18 -2.55 -10.01 -3.74
CA HIS A 18 -2.16 -8.89 -4.61
C HIS A 18 -1.49 -9.45 -5.88
N ILE A 19 -2.27 -9.61 -6.95
CA ILE A 19 -1.86 -10.36 -8.15
C ILE A 19 -0.79 -9.60 -8.94
N PHE A 20 -1.04 -8.33 -9.25
CA PHE A 20 -0.12 -7.51 -10.03
C PHE A 20 -0.28 -6.03 -9.70
N SER A 21 0.78 -5.28 -9.98
CA SER A 21 0.75 -3.82 -10.02
C SER A 21 1.31 -3.28 -11.32
N GLN A 22 0.73 -2.17 -11.76
CA GLN A 22 1.17 -1.37 -12.90
C GLN A 22 1.66 -0.02 -12.38
N PHE A 23 2.83 0.41 -12.86
CA PHE A 23 3.36 1.74 -12.56
C PHE A 23 3.19 2.66 -13.77
N TYR A 24 2.89 3.92 -13.50
CA TYR A 24 2.70 4.95 -14.52
C TYR A 24 3.49 6.20 -14.16
N VAL A 25 4.16 6.80 -15.15
CA VAL A 25 4.92 8.04 -14.99
C VAL A 25 4.14 9.17 -15.64
N SER A 26 3.79 10.19 -14.86
CA SER A 26 3.26 11.45 -15.38
C SER A 26 4.31 12.55 -15.30
N PHE A 27 4.27 13.48 -16.24
CA PHE A 27 5.14 14.66 -16.24
C PHE A 27 4.33 15.87 -15.77
N PRO A 28 4.90 16.74 -14.92
CA PRO A 28 4.20 17.92 -14.44
C PRO A 28 3.82 18.83 -15.62
N GLU A 29 2.56 19.27 -15.65
CA GLU A 29 2.12 20.35 -16.53
C GLU A 29 2.63 21.68 -15.95
N GLY A 30 2.99 22.64 -16.81
CA GLY A 30 3.61 23.90 -16.39
C GLY A 30 2.79 24.61 -15.31
N GLY A 31 3.41 24.90 -14.16
CA GLY A 31 2.76 25.57 -13.02
C GLY A 31 2.71 24.75 -11.73
N GLU A 32 2.97 23.44 -11.77
CA GLU A 32 3.14 22.65 -10.54
C GLU A 32 4.51 22.91 -9.90
N GLY A 33 4.55 23.11 -8.58
CA GLY A 33 5.74 23.47 -7.81
C GLY A 33 6.86 22.42 -7.74
N SER A 34 6.81 21.36 -8.55
CA SER A 34 7.89 20.40 -8.76
C SER A 34 8.07 20.12 -10.25
N SER A 35 9.32 20.15 -10.72
CA SER A 35 9.68 19.79 -12.10
C SER A 35 9.90 18.30 -12.32
N LYS A 36 9.84 17.48 -11.26
CA LYS A 36 10.10 16.04 -11.34
C LYS A 36 8.88 15.27 -11.84
N PRO A 37 9.07 14.22 -12.67
CA PRO A 37 8.00 13.28 -13.00
C PRO A 37 7.42 12.64 -11.73
N ARG A 38 6.15 12.24 -11.79
CA ARG A 38 5.45 11.55 -10.70
C ARG A 38 5.22 10.09 -11.05
N LEU A 39 5.47 9.20 -10.10
CA LEU A 39 5.25 7.76 -10.22
C LEU A 39 3.96 7.35 -9.49
N SER A 40 2.95 6.96 -10.25
CA SER A 40 1.69 6.39 -9.73
C SER A 40 1.71 4.86 -9.80
N CYS A 41 0.93 4.21 -8.93
CA CYS A 41 0.80 2.75 -8.88
C CYS A 41 -0.66 2.35 -8.86
N LEU A 42 -1.05 1.47 -9.80
CA LEU A 42 -2.29 0.72 -9.74
C LEU A 42 -2.01 -0.70 -9.25
N LEU A 43 -2.78 -1.17 -8.27
CA LEU A 43 -2.73 -2.53 -7.73
C LEU A 43 -4.04 -3.26 -8.03
N TYR A 44 -3.97 -4.48 -8.55
CA TYR A 44 -5.11 -5.40 -8.59
C TYR A 44 -4.96 -6.50 -7.53
N GLN A 45 -5.90 -6.55 -6.58
CA GLN A 45 -5.98 -7.55 -5.53
C GLN A 45 -7.23 -8.43 -5.75
N ARG A 46 -7.05 -9.76 -5.92
CA ARG A 46 -8.19 -10.66 -6.22
C ARG A 46 -9.10 -10.94 -5.04
N SER A 47 -8.55 -10.92 -3.83
CA SER A 47 -9.22 -11.34 -2.60
C SER A 47 -8.75 -10.43 -1.47
N CYS A 48 -9.70 -9.69 -0.90
CA CYS A 48 -9.44 -8.50 -0.13
C CYS A 48 -10.17 -8.59 1.21
N ASP A 49 -9.47 -9.13 2.21
CA ASP A 49 -9.91 -9.03 3.60
C ASP A 49 -9.90 -7.56 4.01
N MET A 50 -11.09 -6.97 4.10
CA MET A 50 -11.27 -5.55 4.41
C MET A 50 -10.88 -5.21 5.86
N GLY A 51 -10.87 -6.19 6.77
CA GLY A 51 -10.56 -5.99 8.18
C GLY A 51 -9.07 -6.00 8.47
N LEU A 52 -8.34 -6.99 7.93
CA LEU A 52 -6.91 -7.15 8.18
C LEU A 52 -6.05 -6.85 6.95
N GLY A 53 -6.30 -7.52 5.82
CA GLY A 53 -5.42 -7.48 4.66
C GLY A 53 -5.30 -6.10 4.01
N VAL A 54 -6.44 -5.50 3.65
CA VAL A 54 -6.49 -4.27 2.85
C VAL A 54 -5.74 -3.09 3.50
N PRO A 55 -5.88 -2.80 4.81
CA PRO A 55 -5.07 -1.76 5.45
C PRO A 55 -3.55 -1.97 5.29
N PHE A 56 -3.08 -3.22 5.41
CA PHE A 56 -1.67 -3.56 5.20
C PHE A 56 -1.27 -3.44 3.72
N ASN A 57 -2.13 -3.88 2.79
CA ASN A 57 -1.86 -3.79 1.36
C ASN A 57 -1.77 -2.33 0.88
N ILE A 58 -2.61 -1.44 1.40
CA ILE A 58 -2.55 0.00 1.12
C ILE A 58 -1.20 0.58 1.56
N ALA A 59 -0.81 0.35 2.82
CA ALA A 59 0.45 0.87 3.34
C ALA A 59 1.67 0.28 2.60
N SER A 60 1.65 -1.02 2.30
CA SER A 60 2.73 -1.73 1.62
C SER A 60 2.97 -1.21 0.20
N TYR A 61 1.93 -1.06 -0.62
CA TYR A 61 2.11 -0.58 -2.00
C TYR A 61 2.31 0.93 -2.10
N ALA A 62 1.77 1.72 -1.17
CA ALA A 62 2.12 3.13 -1.05
C ALA A 62 3.61 3.31 -0.70
N LEU A 63 4.13 2.47 0.21
CA LEU A 63 5.55 2.45 0.57
C LEU A 63 6.42 2.02 -0.62
N LEU A 64 6.07 0.91 -1.30
CA LEU A 64 6.79 0.44 -2.47
C LEU A 64 6.86 1.51 -3.58
N THR A 65 5.74 2.19 -3.85
CA THR A 65 5.69 3.28 -4.82
C THR A 65 6.64 4.41 -4.45
N ARG A 66 6.69 4.80 -3.17
CA ARG A 66 7.62 5.82 -2.66
C ARG A 66 9.08 5.37 -2.73
N MET A 67 9.36 4.10 -2.44
CA MET A 67 10.71 3.54 -2.53
C MET A 67 11.19 3.55 -3.99
N ILE A 68 10.37 3.07 -4.93
CA ILE A 68 10.70 3.08 -6.36
C ILE A 68 10.89 4.53 -6.83
N ALA A 69 9.96 5.43 -6.53
CA ALA A 69 10.07 6.84 -6.91
C ALA A 69 11.38 7.47 -6.41
N LYS A 70 11.79 7.17 -5.16
CA LYS A 70 13.06 7.66 -4.59
C LYS A 70 14.27 7.19 -5.39
N VAL A 71 14.35 5.90 -5.73
CA VAL A 71 15.53 5.35 -6.44
C VAL A 71 15.59 5.77 -7.91
N VAL A 72 14.45 6.08 -8.54
CA VAL A 72 14.40 6.58 -9.93
C VAL A 72 14.31 8.12 -10.03
N ASP A 73 14.57 8.84 -8.94
CA ASP A 73 14.52 10.31 -8.85
C ASP A 73 13.20 10.96 -9.31
N MET A 74 12.08 10.37 -8.88
CA MET A 74 10.71 10.84 -9.12
C MET A 74 9.99 11.20 -7.82
N GLU A 75 8.90 11.93 -7.94
CA GLU A 75 7.97 12.16 -6.83
C GLU A 75 6.90 11.06 -6.78
N PRO A 76 6.39 10.66 -5.60
CA PRO A 76 5.25 9.76 -5.52
C PRO A 76 3.99 10.45 -6.05
N GLY A 77 3.29 9.77 -6.95
CA GLY A 77 1.98 10.16 -7.48
C GLY A 77 0.84 9.50 -6.70
N GLU A 78 -0.11 8.96 -7.45
CA GLU A 78 -1.32 8.33 -6.90
C GLU A 78 -1.13 6.84 -6.64
N PHE A 79 -1.83 6.34 -5.63
CA PHE A 79 -2.00 4.90 -5.41
C PHE A 79 -3.47 4.52 -5.62
N ILE A 80 -3.71 3.65 -6.61
CA ILE A 80 -5.03 3.18 -7.01
C ILE A 80 -5.14 1.70 -6.64
N HIS A 81 -6.09 1.36 -5.78
CA HIS A 81 -6.29 -0.02 -5.31
C HIS A 81 -7.57 -0.60 -5.91
N THR A 82 -7.43 -1.47 -6.91
CA THR A 82 -8.52 -2.23 -7.52
C THR A 82 -8.73 -3.54 -6.78
N LEU A 83 -9.96 -3.74 -6.28
CA LEU A 83 -10.35 -4.91 -5.51
C LEU A 83 -11.22 -5.84 -6.36
N GLY A 84 -10.93 -7.14 -6.31
CA GLY A 84 -11.77 -8.22 -6.83
C GLY A 84 -12.85 -8.59 -5.82
N ASP A 85 -12.70 -9.74 -5.16
CA ASP A 85 -13.56 -10.14 -4.06
C ASP A 85 -13.19 -9.36 -2.78
N ALA A 86 -13.90 -8.27 -2.53
CA ALA A 86 -13.82 -7.50 -1.30
C ALA A 86 -14.81 -8.01 -0.26
N HIS A 87 -14.31 -8.54 0.85
CA HIS A 87 -15.11 -9.25 1.83
C HIS A 87 -14.74 -8.91 3.28
N VAL A 88 -15.67 -9.24 4.18
CA VAL A 88 -15.52 -9.10 5.63
C VAL A 88 -15.78 -10.47 6.27
N TYR A 89 -14.84 -10.95 7.08
CA TYR A 89 -15.06 -12.16 7.87
C TYR A 89 -16.15 -11.94 8.93
N LYS A 90 -16.96 -12.96 9.18
CA LYS A 90 -18.14 -12.86 10.08
C LYS A 90 -17.76 -12.43 11.50
N ASP A 91 -16.64 -12.94 12.01
CA ASP A 91 -16.10 -12.62 13.33
C ASP A 91 -15.47 -11.22 13.41
N HIS A 92 -15.30 -10.51 12.28
CA HIS A 92 -14.83 -9.13 12.23
C HIS A 92 -15.97 -8.10 12.20
N ILE A 93 -17.21 -8.50 11.93
CA ILE A 93 -18.33 -7.57 11.72
C ILE A 93 -18.52 -6.63 12.91
N GLU A 94 -18.57 -7.16 14.13
CA GLU A 94 -18.87 -6.34 15.31
C GLU A 94 -17.76 -5.33 15.63
N VAL A 95 -16.50 -5.71 15.42
CA VAL A 95 -15.37 -4.79 15.64
C VAL A 95 -15.24 -3.75 14.52
N LEU A 96 -15.56 -4.11 13.27
CA LEU A 96 -15.60 -3.15 12.16
C LEU A 96 -16.76 -2.15 12.29
N LYS A 97 -17.92 -2.58 12.80
CA LYS A 97 -19.03 -1.66 13.16
C LYS A 97 -18.61 -0.62 14.19
N GLN A 98 -17.64 -0.92 15.06
CA GLN A 98 -17.06 0.08 15.97
C GLN A 98 -16.09 1.01 15.24
N GLN A 99 -15.31 0.49 14.29
CA GLN A 99 -14.36 1.29 13.51
C GLN A 99 -15.06 2.35 12.66
N ILE A 100 -16.15 2.00 11.97
CA ILE A 100 -16.87 2.92 11.06
C ILE A 100 -17.56 4.08 11.79
N LYS A 101 -17.68 4.01 13.13
CA LYS A 101 -18.20 5.11 13.97
C LYS A 101 -17.13 6.14 14.34
N ARG A 102 -15.86 5.88 14.03
CA ARG A 102 -14.74 6.76 14.36
C ARG A 102 -14.53 7.75 13.21
N ASP A 103 -14.49 9.04 13.52
CA ASP A 103 -14.13 10.05 12.53
C ASP A 103 -12.68 9.85 12.06
N PRO A 104 -12.42 9.78 10.73
CA PRO A 104 -11.07 9.73 10.20
C PRO A 104 -10.26 10.95 10.63
N ARG A 105 -9.01 10.71 11.03
CA ARG A 105 -8.02 11.77 11.30
C ARG A 105 -7.13 11.96 10.07
N PRO A 106 -6.46 13.12 9.93
CA PRO A 106 -5.52 13.33 8.84
C PRO A 106 -4.48 12.21 8.73
N PHE A 107 -4.13 11.84 7.50
CA PHE A 107 -3.06 10.87 7.27
C PHE A 107 -1.71 11.38 7.79
N PRO A 108 -0.82 10.47 8.25
CA PRO A 108 0.55 10.84 8.56
C PRO A 108 1.33 11.21 7.30
N LYS A 109 2.54 11.75 7.49
CA LYS A 109 3.51 11.93 6.42
C LYS A 109 4.64 10.92 6.58
N LEU A 110 5.03 10.28 5.48
CA LEU A 110 6.19 9.39 5.42
C LEU A 110 7.38 10.15 4.81
N LYS A 111 8.51 10.18 5.52
CA LYS A 111 9.80 10.69 5.05
C LYS A 111 10.79 9.55 4.89
N ILE A 112 11.59 9.60 3.82
CA ILE A 112 12.73 8.72 3.59
C ILE A 112 13.99 9.57 3.83
N ARG A 113 14.69 9.31 4.93
CA ARG A 113 15.76 10.19 5.45
C ARG A 113 17.03 10.11 4.61
N ARG A 114 17.44 8.90 4.22
CA ARG A 114 18.67 8.67 3.46
C ARG A 114 18.44 8.84 1.96
N ASP A 115 19.45 9.32 1.26
CA ASP A 115 19.47 9.26 -0.20
C ASP A 115 19.94 7.88 -0.65
N ILE A 116 19.00 7.05 -1.08
CA ILE A 116 19.21 5.63 -1.42
C ILE A 116 19.05 5.50 -2.93
N LYS A 117 19.99 4.81 -3.60
CA LYS A 117 20.02 4.63 -5.06
C LYS A 117 19.70 3.21 -5.52
N ASP A 118 19.76 2.24 -4.62
CA ASP A 118 19.39 0.84 -4.89
C ASP A 118 18.13 0.47 -4.10
N ILE A 119 17.22 -0.27 -4.71
CA ILE A 119 15.94 -0.66 -4.09
C ILE A 119 16.14 -1.65 -2.92
N ASP A 120 17.24 -2.40 -2.93
CA ASP A 120 17.54 -3.42 -1.91
C ASP A 120 18.30 -2.84 -0.70
N ASP A 121 18.74 -1.58 -0.78
CA ASP A 121 19.52 -0.93 0.28
C ASP A 121 18.67 -0.34 1.41
N PHE A 122 17.34 -0.30 1.29
CA PHE A 122 16.46 0.30 2.30
C PHE A 122 16.47 -0.47 3.62
N LYS A 123 16.51 0.28 4.73
CA LYS A 123 16.42 -0.25 6.09
C LYS A 123 15.27 0.41 6.84
N LEU A 124 14.82 -0.22 7.92
CA LEU A 124 13.72 0.29 8.74
C LEU A 124 14.00 1.71 9.25
N GLU A 125 15.25 1.99 9.65
CA GLU A 125 15.67 3.28 10.19
C GLU A 125 15.65 4.43 9.17
N ASP A 126 15.55 4.11 7.88
CA ASP A 126 15.47 5.13 6.82
C ASP A 126 14.07 5.77 6.73
N PHE A 127 13.07 5.14 7.34
CA PHE A 127 11.67 5.56 7.28
C PHE A 127 11.25 6.29 8.55
N GLU A 128 10.67 7.48 8.38
CA GLU A 128 10.10 8.26 9.47
C GLU A 128 8.64 8.57 9.17
N ILE A 129 7.76 8.22 10.12
CA ILE A 129 6.33 8.51 10.03
C ILE A 129 6.00 9.64 11.01
N GLU A 130 5.63 10.80 10.47
CA GLU A 130 5.29 11.99 11.25
C GLU A 130 3.77 12.18 11.33
N GLY A 131 3.29 12.59 12.50
CA GLY A 131 1.88 12.93 12.70
C GLY A 131 0.93 11.73 12.70
N TYR A 132 1.42 10.50 12.88
CA TYR A 132 0.56 9.33 13.01
C TYR A 132 -0.13 9.31 14.38
N ASN A 133 -1.37 9.77 14.41
CA ASN A 133 -2.22 9.82 15.61
C ASN A 133 -3.49 8.98 15.41
N PRO A 134 -3.39 7.64 15.32
CA PRO A 134 -4.54 6.77 15.09
C PRO A 134 -5.45 6.71 16.31
N HIS A 135 -6.68 6.23 16.09
CA HIS A 135 -7.52 5.74 17.19
C HIS A 135 -6.93 4.46 17.82
N PRO A 136 -7.35 4.07 19.03
CA PRO A 136 -6.85 2.85 19.68
C PRO A 136 -6.99 1.60 18.80
N ARG A 137 -6.01 0.69 18.90
CA ARG A 137 -5.97 -0.57 18.15
C ARG A 137 -7.29 -1.34 18.31
N ILE A 138 -7.76 -1.92 17.19
CA ILE A 138 -8.84 -2.91 17.18
C ILE A 138 -8.20 -4.28 16.95
N GLN A 139 -8.53 -5.25 17.80
CA GLN A 139 -8.02 -6.61 17.66
C GLN A 139 -8.97 -7.42 16.77
N MET A 140 -8.44 -7.98 15.69
CA MET A 140 -9.12 -8.92 14.80
C MET A 140 -8.30 -10.21 14.72
N LYS A 141 -8.97 -11.36 14.60
CA LYS A 141 -8.31 -12.68 14.47
C LYS A 141 -8.11 -12.99 12.99
N MET A 142 -6.95 -13.55 12.64
CA MET A 142 -6.73 -14.06 11.28
C MET A 142 -7.54 -15.34 11.10
N SER A 143 -8.25 -15.45 9.97
CA SER A 143 -8.87 -16.70 9.55
C SER A 143 -7.81 -17.54 8.83
N VAL A 144 -7.60 -18.77 9.31
CA VAL A 144 -6.70 -19.76 8.71
C VAL A 144 -7.47 -20.58 7.69
#